data_AF-A0A529HJ29-F1
#
_entry.id   AF-A0A529HJ29-F1
#
_cell.length_a   1.000
_cell.length_b   1.000
_cell.length_c   1.000
_cell.angle_alpha   90.00
_cell.angle_beta   90.00
_cell.angle_gamma   90.00
#
_symmetry.space_group_name_H-M   'P 1'
#
loop_
_entity.id
_entity.type
_entity.pdbx_description
1 polymer ?
#
loop_
_entity_poly.entity_id
_entity_poly.type
_entity_poly.pdbx_seq_one_letter_code
_entity_poly.pdbx_strand_id
1 'polypeptide(L)'
;MTRNIELEMVVNGWAWVLERYGPDQRYLDALEEARRAKRGIWAFKDNIHPWEFKKQKYRSKAPKHSCPTETCRGHLVRKRGRFGEFLGCSEYPRCRYSCSVAG
;
A
#
# COMPACT_ATOMS: atom_id res chain seq x y z
N MET A 1 -25.36 12.86 -25.41
CA MET A 1 -25.07 13.22 -24.00
C MET A 1 -24.16 12.17 -23.41
N THR A 2 -22.87 12.49 -23.26
CA THR A 2 -21.89 11.60 -22.64
C THR A 2 -22.08 11.65 -21.13
N ARG A 3 -22.31 10.50 -20.50
CA ARG A 3 -22.36 10.39 -19.03
C ARG A 3 -20.92 10.34 -18.50
N ASN A 4 -20.64 11.09 -17.44
CA ASN A 4 -19.35 11.04 -16.76
C ASN A 4 -19.33 9.82 -15.82
N ILE A 5 -18.67 8.75 -16.26
CA ILE A 5 -18.60 7.48 -15.54
C ILE A 5 -17.88 7.63 -14.20
N GLU A 6 -16.85 8.47 -14.13
CA GLU A 6 -16.07 8.66 -12.90
C GLU A 6 -16.94 9.29 -11.81
N LEU A 7 -17.76 10.27 -12.17
CA LEU A 7 -18.68 10.91 -11.23
C LEU A 7 -19.72 9.91 -10.73
N GLU A 8 -20.29 9.10 -11.62
CA GLU A 8 -21.23 8.03 -11.26
C GLU A 8 -20.62 7.01 -10.29
N MET A 9 -19.36 6.64 -10.50
CA MET A 9 -18.65 5.74 -9.58
C MET A 9 -18.53 6.34 -8.17
N VAL A 10 -18.33 7.64 -8.04
CA VAL A 10 -18.26 8.32 -6.74
C VAL A 10 -19.65 8.43 -6.10
N VAL A 11 -20.67 8.84 -6.86
CA VAL A 11 -22.06 8.99 -6.39
C VAL A 11 -22.62 7.68 -5.83
N ASN A 12 -22.30 6.55 -6.47
CA ASN A 12 -22.71 5.21 -6.02
C ASN A 12 -21.84 4.65 -4.89
N GLY A 13 -20.79 5.37 -4.49
CA GLY A 13 -19.87 4.96 -3.42
C GLY A 13 -18.99 3.77 -3.82
N TRP A 14 -18.56 3.68 -5.09
CA TRP A 14 -17.63 2.65 -5.56
C TRP A 14 -16.19 3.13 -5.62
N ALA A 15 -15.98 4.44 -5.58
CA ALA A 15 -14.67 5.06 -5.71
C ALA A 15 -14.38 6.05 -4.57
N TRP A 16 -13.09 6.24 -4.32
CA TRP A 16 -12.57 7.30 -3.47
C TRP A 16 -12.24 8.52 -4.34
N VAL A 17 -12.36 9.72 -3.76
CA VAL A 17 -11.83 10.96 -4.37
C VAL A 17 -10.56 11.36 -3.61
N LEU A 18 -9.52 11.69 -4.36
CA LEU A 18 -8.21 12.04 -3.81
C LEU A 18 -8.02 13.56 -3.84
N GLU A 19 -8.29 14.21 -2.70
CA GLU A 19 -8.19 15.68 -2.53
C GLU A 19 -6.83 16.26 -2.97
N ARG A 20 -5.74 15.50 -2.78
CA ARG A 20 -4.37 15.88 -3.16
C ARG A 20 -4.17 16.20 -4.65
N TYR A 21 -5.08 15.79 -5.52
CA TYR A 21 -5.00 16.05 -6.96
C TYR A 21 -5.88 17.22 -7.41
N GLY A 22 -6.50 17.95 -6.47
CA GLY A 22 -7.34 19.10 -6.78
C GLY A 22 -8.54 18.74 -7.67
N PRO A 23 -9.38 17.76 -7.27
CA PRO A 23 -10.54 17.37 -8.06
C PRO A 23 -11.56 18.50 -8.13
N ASP A 24 -12.42 18.49 -9.16
CA ASP A 24 -13.55 19.43 -9.24
C ASP A 24 -14.48 19.29 -8.03
N GLN A 25 -15.10 20.41 -7.63
CA GLN A 25 -16.05 20.47 -6.51
C GLN A 25 -17.14 19.39 -6.58
N ARG A 26 -17.60 19.07 -7.80
CA ARG A 26 -18.64 18.05 -8.04
C ARG A 26 -18.27 16.67 -7.48
N TYR A 27 -17.00 16.29 -7.56
CA TYR A 27 -16.55 15.01 -7.02
C TYR A 27 -16.50 15.05 -5.48
N LEU A 28 -16.18 16.19 -4.88
CA LEU A 28 -16.17 16.37 -3.44
C LEU A 28 -17.59 16.29 -2.87
N ASP A 29 -18.54 16.99 -3.50
CA ASP A 29 -19.95 16.98 -3.09
C ASP A 29 -20.54 15.56 -3.23
N ALA A 30 -20.27 14.88 -4.35
CA ALA A 30 -20.69 13.50 -4.59
C ALA A 30 -20.10 12.52 -3.55
N LEU A 31 -18.84 12.72 -3.16
CA LEU A 31 -18.18 11.91 -2.14
C LEU A 31 -18.83 12.11 -0.76
N GLU A 32 -19.12 13.36 -0.40
CA GLU A 32 -19.79 13.69 0.86
C GLU A 32 -21.18 13.06 0.93
N GLU A 33 -21.96 13.16 -0.15
CA GLU A 33 -23.28 12.54 -0.23
C GLU A 33 -23.18 11.00 -0.13
N ALA A 34 -22.26 10.37 -0.87
CA ALA A 34 -22.08 8.92 -0.84
C ALA A 34 -21.67 8.41 0.56
N ARG A 35 -20.82 9.16 1.27
CA ARG A 35 -20.44 8.89 2.66
C ARG A 35 -21.62 9.02 3.61
N ARG A 36 -22.37 10.11 3.53
CA ARG A 36 -23.56 10.37 4.36
C ARG A 36 -24.64 9.32 4.16
N ALA A 37 -24.88 8.94 2.91
CA ALA A 37 -25.84 7.92 2.53
C ALA A 37 -25.35 6.48 2.74
N LYS A 38 -24.08 6.30 3.17
CA LYS A 38 -23.46 4.98 3.37
C LYS A 38 -23.59 4.08 2.14
N ARG A 39 -23.42 4.64 0.94
CA ARG A 39 -23.52 3.89 -0.33
C ARG A 39 -22.25 3.08 -0.58
N GLY A 40 -22.39 1.88 -1.16
CA GLY A 40 -21.27 1.05 -1.60
C GLY A 40 -20.23 0.79 -0.51
N ILE A 41 -18.97 1.17 -0.77
CA ILE A 41 -17.86 0.98 0.17
C ILE A 41 -18.04 1.76 1.48
N TRP A 42 -18.90 2.79 1.51
CA TRP A 42 -19.19 3.60 2.69
C TRP A 42 -20.23 2.97 3.63
N ALA A 43 -20.87 1.86 3.21
CA ALA A 43 -21.73 1.06 4.07
C ALA A 43 -20.94 0.32 5.16
N PHE A 44 -19.71 -0.08 4.84
CA PHE A 44 -18.85 -0.85 5.72
C PHE A 44 -18.12 0.07 6.71
N LYS A 45 -18.06 -0.35 7.97
CA LYS A 45 -17.30 0.37 9.01
C LYS A 45 -15.78 0.25 8.83
N ASP A 46 -15.33 -0.83 8.18
CA ASP A 46 -13.91 -1.16 8.00
C ASP A 46 -13.40 -0.76 6.61
N ASN A 47 -13.84 0.38 6.09
CA ASN A 47 -13.44 0.87 4.77
C ASN A 47 -12.12 1.65 4.84
N ILE A 48 -11.02 0.91 4.78
CA ILE A 48 -9.69 1.49 4.82
C ILE A 48 -9.32 2.04 3.44
N HIS A 49 -8.83 3.28 3.38
CA HIS A 49 -8.32 3.86 2.13
C HIS A 49 -7.24 2.94 1.50
N PRO A 50 -7.18 2.75 0.17
CA PRO A 50 -6.25 1.82 -0.46
C PRO A 50 -4.78 2.01 -0.05
N TRP A 51 -4.38 3.25 0.24
CA TRP A 51 -3.04 3.56 0.72
C TRP A 51 -2.75 3.02 2.13
N GLU A 52 -3.73 3.12 3.04
CA GLU A 52 -3.61 2.60 4.40
C GLU A 52 -3.58 1.05 4.39
N PHE A 53 -4.41 0.43 3.55
CA PHE A 53 -4.36 -1.03 3.34
C PHE A 53 -2.97 -1.48 2.86
N LYS A 54 -2.38 -0.77 1.89
CA LYS A 54 -1.03 -1.07 1.40
C LYS A 54 0.03 -0.90 2.50
N LYS A 55 -0.04 0.15 3.32
CA LYS A 55 0.89 0.34 4.46
C LYS A 55 0.87 -0.85 5.41
N GLN A 56 -0.30 -1.38 5.74
CA GLN A 56 -0.40 -2.55 6.63
C GLN A 56 0.36 -3.77 6.07
N LYS A 57 0.22 -4.05 4.76
CA LYS A 57 0.94 -5.14 4.07
C LYS A 57 2.47 -4.98 4.11
N TYR A 58 2.96 -3.74 4.06
CA TYR A 58 4.40 -3.47 4.16
C TYR A 58 4.89 -3.44 5.61
N ARG A 59 4.04 -3.07 6.58
CA ARG A 59 4.37 -3.12 8.01
C ARG A 59 4.68 -4.54 8.47
N SER A 60 3.91 -5.53 8.02
CA SER A 60 4.21 -6.96 8.28
C SER A 60 5.49 -7.46 7.59
N LYS A 61 5.98 -6.76 6.58
CA LYS A 61 7.24 -7.06 5.86
C LYS A 61 8.42 -6.22 6.35
N ALA A 62 8.26 -5.51 7.46
CA ALA A 62 9.36 -4.77 8.06
C ALA A 62 10.56 -5.71 8.31
N PRO A 63 11.78 -5.22 8.04
CA PRO A 63 12.97 -6.02 8.25
C PRO A 63 13.13 -6.37 9.73
N LYS A 64 13.34 -7.66 10.01
CA LYS A 64 13.44 -8.17 11.38
C LYS A 64 14.85 -8.07 11.96
N HIS A 65 15.87 -8.08 11.10
CA HIS A 65 17.27 -8.17 11.51
C HIS A 65 18.11 -7.12 10.79
N SER A 66 19.00 -6.44 11.51
CA SER A 66 20.04 -5.59 10.94
C SER A 66 21.10 -6.44 10.24
N CYS A 67 21.81 -5.84 9.28
CA CYS A 67 22.97 -6.49 8.69
C CYS A 67 24.09 -6.62 9.74
N PRO A 68 24.72 -7.79 9.91
CA PRO A 68 25.82 -7.99 10.87
C PRO A 68 27.17 -7.46 10.36
N THR A 69 27.24 -6.91 9.14
CA THR A 69 28.48 -6.34 8.62
C THR A 69 28.71 -4.97 9.24
N GLU A 70 29.84 -4.79 9.94
CA GLU A 70 30.22 -3.55 10.66
C GLU A 70 30.15 -2.28 9.79
N THR A 71 30.42 -2.40 8.49
CA THR A 71 30.38 -1.26 7.55
C THR A 71 28.99 -1.02 6.94
N CYS A 72 27.98 -1.82 7.29
CA CYS A 72 26.67 -1.79 6.66
C CYS A 72 25.56 -1.36 7.62
N ARG A 73 24.92 -0.23 7.31
CA ARG A 73 23.71 0.25 8.01
C ARG A 73 22.41 -0.33 7.45
N GLY A 74 22.53 -1.35 6.58
CA GLY A 74 21.40 -2.01 5.95
C GLY A 74 20.71 -3.00 6.87
N HIS A 75 19.65 -3.60 6.34
CA HIS A 75 18.88 -4.63 7.05
C HIS A 75 18.69 -5.87 6.17
N LEU A 76 18.43 -7.00 6.80
CA LEU A 76 18.20 -8.27 6.14
C LEU A 76 16.77 -8.35 5.62
N VAL A 77 16.64 -8.57 4.32
CA VAL A 77 15.37 -8.74 3.61
C VAL A 77 15.27 -10.17 3.11
N ARG A 78 14.11 -10.79 3.32
CA ARG A 78 13.81 -12.12 2.80
C ARG A 78 13.56 -12.05 1.30
N LYS A 79 14.43 -12.71 0.53
CA LYS A 79 14.40 -12.79 -0.93
C LYS A 79 14.22 -14.25 -1.34
N ARG A 80 13.69 -14.47 -2.54
CA ARG A 80 13.51 -15.82 -3.11
C ARG A 80 14.45 -15.98 -4.30
N GLY A 81 15.32 -16.97 -4.23
CA GLY A 81 16.23 -17.35 -5.30
C GLY A 81 15.91 -18.73 -5.86
N ARG A 82 16.80 -19.24 -6.72
CA ARG A 82 16.68 -20.58 -7.31
C ARG A 82 16.64 -21.70 -6.28
N PHE A 83 17.41 -21.56 -5.20
CA PHE A 83 17.59 -22.57 -4.16
C PHE A 83 16.64 -22.39 -2.96
N GLY A 84 15.60 -21.57 -3.10
CA GLY A 84 14.66 -21.27 -2.03
C GLY A 84 14.81 -19.85 -1.47
N GLU A 85 14.30 -19.65 -0.27
CA GLU A 85 14.33 -18.36 0.40
C GLU A 85 15.65 -18.14 1.13
N PHE A 86 16.17 -16.91 1.08
CA PHE A 86 17.37 -16.49 1.78
C PHE A 86 17.20 -15.06 2.30
N LEU A 87 17.96 -14.71 3.33
CA LEU A 87 18.07 -13.34 3.80
C LEU A 87 19.23 -12.67 3.06
N GLY A 88 18.96 -11.56 2.38
CA GLY A 88 19.98 -10.74 1.73
C GLY A 88 19.95 -9.31 2.25
N CYS A 89 21.11 -8.66 2.32
CA CYS A 89 21.18 -7.26 2.71
C CYS A 89 20.40 -6.34 1.75
N SER A 90 19.76 -5.30 2.29
CA SER A 90 19.07 -4.23 1.55
C SER A 90 20.02 -3.39 0.70
N GLU A 91 21.28 -3.28 1.13
CA GLU A 91 22.31 -2.42 0.52
C GLU A 91 23.13 -3.14 -0.57
N TYR A 92 22.64 -4.27 -1.10
CA TYR A 92 23.25 -4.92 -2.26
C TYR A 92 23.22 -3.96 -3.48
N PRO A 93 24.32 -3.78 -4.24
CA PRO A 93 25.53 -4.60 -4.30
C PRO A 93 26.67 -4.19 -3.37
N ARG A 94 26.54 -3.10 -2.60
CA ARG A 94 27.59 -2.59 -1.70
C ARG A 94 27.84 -3.53 -0.52
N CYS A 95 26.79 -4.17 -0.02
CA CYS A 95 26.89 -5.26 0.95
C CYS A 95 26.37 -6.56 0.31
N ARG A 96 27.27 -7.54 0.12
CA ARG A 96 26.97 -8.85 -0.46
C ARG A 96 26.63 -9.92 0.59
N TYR A 97 26.42 -9.51 1.83
CA TYR A 97 26.03 -10.42 2.90
C TYR A 97 24.68 -11.08 2.57
N SER A 98 24.66 -12.40 2.64
CA SER A 98 23.46 -13.21 2.55
C SER A 98 23.60 -14.44 3.44
N CYS A 99 22.51 -14.87 4.04
CA CYS A 99 22.44 -16.10 4.81
C CYS A 99 21.18 -16.88 4.44
N SER A 100 21.26 -18.21 4.52
CA SER A 100 20.09 -19.07 4.36
C SER A 100 19.13 -18.83 5.52
N VAL A 101 17.83 -18.90 5.25
CA VAL A 101 16.83 -18.98 6.32
C VAL A 101 16.91 -20.41 6.84
N ALA A 102 17.55 -20.64 8.00
CA ALA A 102 17.48 -21.94 8.65
C ALA A 102 16.00 -22.24 8.95
N GLY A 103 15.54 -23.43 8.54
CA GLY A 103 14.19 -23.91 8.77
C GLY A 103 13.96 -24.29 10.22
#